data_AF-A0A953ABA7-F1
#
_entry.id   AF-A0A953ABA7-F1
#
_cell.length_a   1.000
_cell.length_b   1.000
_cell.length_c   1.000
_cell.angle_alpha   90.00
_cell.angle_beta   90.00
_cell.angle_gamma   90.00
#
_symmetry.space_group_name_H-M   'P 1'
#
loop_
_entity.id
_entity.type
_entity.pdbx_description
1 polymer ?
#
loop_
_entity_poly.entity_id
_entity_poly.type
_entity_poly.pdbx_seq_one_letter_code
_entity_poly.pdbx_strand_id
1 'polypeptide(L)' 'MKAVKTHVGRCDTCGEPAAYAQLLSGGRTFRFCEQHVPPLVKKQAEATAAKEEQKK' A
#
# COMPACT_ATOMS: atom_id res chain seq x y z
N MET A 1 11.46 -3.44 -1.50
CA MET A 1 10.01 -3.55 -1.27
C MET A 1 9.47 -2.13 -1.12
N LYS A 2 8.44 -1.75 -1.87
CA LYS A 2 7.84 -0.40 -1.88
C LYS A 2 6.39 -0.54 -1.41
N ALA A 3 5.87 0.37 -0.61
CA ALA A 3 4.44 0.44 -0.33
C ALA A 3 3.90 1.77 -0.84
N VAL A 4 2.67 1.77 -1.31
CA VAL A 4 1.98 2.95 -1.85
C VAL A 4 0.55 2.98 -1.35
N LYS A 5 -0.02 4.19 -1.21
CA LYS A 5 -1.46 4.32 -1.07
C LYS A 5 -2.12 4.03 -2.42
N THR A 6 -3.15 3.21 -2.42
CA THR A 6 -3.93 2.89 -3.62
C THR A 6 -5.39 2.72 -3.25
N HIS A 7 -6.29 3.14 -4.13
CA HIS A 7 -7.72 2.86 -4.01
C HIS A 7 -8.17 1.78 -5.00
N VAL A 8 -7.21 1.07 -5.62
CA VAL A 8 -7.46 0.10 -6.68
C VAL A 8 -7.37 -1.32 -6.13
N GLY A 9 -8.48 -2.04 -6.23
CA GLY A 9 -8.61 -3.45 -5.83
C GLY A 9 -9.23 -3.63 -4.46
N ARG A 10 -9.17 -4.86 -3.96
CA ARG A 10 -9.72 -5.26 -2.66
C ARG A 10 -8.62 -5.80 -1.76
N CYS A 11 -8.83 -5.69 -0.46
CA CYS A 11 -7.96 -6.28 0.55
C CYS A 11 -7.95 -7.80 0.41
N ASP A 12 -6.75 -8.38 0.40
CA ASP A 12 -6.57 -9.84 0.27
C ASP A 12 -7.11 -10.62 1.50
N THR A 13 -7.32 -9.94 2.64
CA THR A 13 -7.81 -10.55 3.87
C THR A 13 -9.33 -10.55 3.97
N CYS A 14 -9.99 -9.41 3.75
CA CYS A 14 -11.44 -9.26 4.00
C CYS A 14 -12.27 -8.87 2.77
N GLY A 15 -11.65 -8.55 1.63
CA GLY A 15 -12.36 -8.15 0.42
C GLY A 15 -12.93 -6.72 0.41
N GLU A 16 -12.67 -5.92 1.45
CA GLU A 16 -12.96 -4.49 1.50
C GLU A 16 -12.10 -3.69 0.51
N PRO A 17 -12.46 -2.43 0.17
CA PRO A 17 -11.65 -1.59 -0.70
C PRO A 17 -10.20 -1.49 -0.20
N ALA A 18 -9.24 -1.76 -1.10
CA ALA A 18 -7.83 -1.58 -0.76
C ALA A 18 -7.55 -0.08 -0.58
N ALA A 19 -6.80 0.25 0.48
CA ALA A 19 -6.29 1.58 0.75
C ALA A 19 -4.76 1.65 0.59
N TYR A 20 -4.09 0.50 0.71
CA TYR A 20 -2.64 0.37 0.64
C TYR A 20 -2.26 -0.81 -0.24
N ALA A 21 -1.17 -0.66 -0.99
CA ALA A 21 -0.55 -1.75 -1.73
C ALA A 21 0.94 -1.85 -1.40
N GLN A 22 1.39 -3.05 -1.05
CA GLN A 22 2.79 -3.39 -0.91
C GLN A 22 3.28 -4.08 -2.19
N LEU A 23 4.18 -3.42 -2.90
CA LEU A 23 4.89 -3.89 -4.08
C LEU A 23 6.15 -4.64 -3.64
N LEU A 24 6.17 -5.96 -3.85
CA LEU A 24 7.33 -6.80 -3.63
C LEU A 24 8.14 -6.99 -4.91
N SER A 25 9.43 -7.25 -4.74
CA SER A 25 10.32 -7.68 -5.80
C SER A 25 9.78 -8.98 -6.40
N GLY A 26 9.71 -9.07 -7.74
CA GLY A 26 9.14 -10.23 -8.44
C GLY A 26 7.67 -10.08 -8.87
N GLY A 27 7.15 -8.86 -8.96
CA GLY A 27 5.82 -8.57 -9.53
C GLY A 27 4.63 -8.88 -8.62
N ARG A 28 4.89 -9.35 -7.40
CA ARG A 28 3.84 -9.63 -6.41
C ARG A 28 3.40 -8.33 -5.75
N THR A 29 2.09 -8.16 -5.62
CA THR A 29 1.48 -7.01 -4.94
C THR A 29 0.50 -7.53 -3.90
N PHE A 30 0.65 -7.11 -2.65
CA PHE A 30 -0.35 -7.35 -1.60
C PHE A 30 -1.18 -6.09 -1.37
N ARG A 31 -2.48 -6.27 -1.21
CA ARG A 31 -3.44 -5.19 -1.02
C ARG A 31 -4.06 -5.28 0.37
N PHE A 32 -4.11 -4.14 1.05
CA PHE A 32 -4.62 -4.03 2.40
C PHE A 32 -5.65 -2.91 2.50
N CYS A 33 -6.76 -3.16 3.21
CA CYS A 33 -7.67 -2.10 3.65
C CYS A 33 -7.08 -1.37 4.86
N GLU A 34 -7.73 -0.30 5.31
CA GLU A 34 -7.26 0.50 6.45
C GLU A 34 -7.21 -0.26 7.77
N GLN A 35 -8.05 -1.30 7.93
CA GLN A 35 -8.09 -2.12 9.13
C GLN A 35 -7.02 -3.22 9.12
N HIS A 36 -6.74 -3.82 7.95
CA HIS A 36 -5.82 -4.96 7.82
C HIS A 36 -4.41 -4.57 7.37
N VAL A 37 -4.12 -3.29 7.17
CA VAL A 37 -2.78 -2.84 6.77
C VAL A 37 -1.78 -3.04 7.91
N PRO A 38 -0.65 -3.76 7.68
CA PRO A 38 0.39 -3.87 8.68
C PRO A 38 1.04 -2.50 8.96
N PRO A 39 1.46 -2.21 10.21
CA PRO A 39 2.03 -0.91 10.57
C PRO A 39 3.25 -0.51 9.72
N LEU A 40 4.07 -1.49 9.33
CA LEU A 40 5.23 -1.28 8.47
C LEU A 40 4.83 -0.83 7.05
N VAL A 41 3.77 -1.42 6.48
CA VAL A 41 3.27 -1.08 5.14
C VAL A 41 2.69 0.31 5.14
N LYS A 42 1.92 0.65 6.17
CA LYS A 42 1.34 2.00 6.34
C LYS A 42 2.44 3.06 6.39
N LYS A 43 3.45 2.87 7.25
CA LYS A 43 4.62 3.78 7.34
C LYS A 43 5.38 3.90 6.02
N GLN A 44 5.61 2.78 5.32
CA GLN A 44 6.29 2.80 4.03
C GLN A 44 5.46 3.49 2.93
N ALA A 45 4.14 3.30 2.94
CA ALA A 45 3.22 3.94 1.99
C ALA A 45 3.14 5.44 2.22
N GLU A 46 3.10 5.88 3.47
CA GLU A 46 3.13 7.30 3.85
C GLU A 46 4.47 7.94 3.50
N ALA A 47 5.59 7.29 3.82
CA ALA A 47 6.92 7.78 3.44
C ALA A 47 7.12 7.85 1.93
N THR A 48 6.47 6.96 1.17
CA THR A 48 6.51 6.97 -0.29
C THR A 48 5.63 8.07 -0.87
N ALA A 49 4.42 8.28 -0.33
CA ALA A 49 3.55 9.38 -0.73
C ALA A 49 4.26 10.73 -0.55
N ALA A 50 4.91 10.95 0.61
CA ALA A 50 5.67 12.16 0.88
C ALA A 50 6.85 12.36 -0.10
N LYS A 51 7.49 11.28 -0.57
CA LYS A 51 8.58 11.36 -1.55
C LYS A 51 8.10 11.62 -2.98
N GLU A 52 6.90 11.19 -3.35
CA GLU A 52 6.32 11.47 -4.68
C GLU A 52 5.84 12.93 -4.80
N GLU A 53 5.37 13.55 -3.72
CA GLU A 53 5.04 14.98 -3.71
C GLU A 53 6.26 15.89 -3.85
N GLN A 54 7.43 15.45 -3.35
CA GLN A 54 8.68 16.24 -3.42
C GLN A 54 9.39 16.19 -4.78
N LYS A 55 8.88 15.41 -5.74
CA LYS A 55 9.46 15.28 -7.09
C LYS A 55 8.60 15.94 -8.17
N LYS A 56 7.71 16.86 -7.80
CA LYS A 56 6.89 17.64 -8.73
C LYS A 56 7.41 19.05 -8.90
#